data_AF-A0A1Y5SIG8-F1
#
_entry.id   AF-A0A1Y5SIG8-F1
#
_cell.length_a   1.000
_cell.length_b   1.000
_cell.length_c   1.000
_cell.angle_alpha   90.00
_cell.angle_beta   90.00
_cell.angle_gamma   90.00
#
_symmetry.space_group_name_H-M   'P 1'
#
loop_
_entity.id
_entity.type
_entity.pdbx_description
1 polymer ?
#
loop_
_entity_poly.entity_id
_entity_poly.type
_entity_poly.pdbx_seq_one_letter_code
_entity_poly.pdbx_strand_id
1 'polypeptide(L)' 'MKFFDVRTPWFRPMWRRILVFGVTAGWSGFELANGNAGWALLFGAAAAWLAYQFFVVFDRAD' A
#
# COMPACT_ATOMS: atom_id res chain seq x y z
N MET A 1 10.78 18.25 -0.56
CA MET A 1 10.67 16.85 -1.01
C MET A 1 9.83 16.10 0.01
N LYS A 2 8.66 15.59 -0.36
CA LYS A 2 7.83 14.76 0.53
C LYS A 2 8.14 13.29 0.22
N PHE A 3 9.04 12.68 0.98
CA PHE A 3 9.57 11.33 0.70
C PHE A 3 8.54 10.21 0.77
N PHE A 4 7.41 10.44 1.44
CA PHE A 4 6.30 9.48 1.56
C PHE A 4 5.07 9.87 0.73
N ASP A 5 5.25 10.74 -0.26
CA ASP A 5 4.15 11.17 -1.12
C ASP A 5 3.93 10.17 -2.25
N VAL A 6 2.98 9.26 -2.03
CA VAL A 6 2.50 8.29 -3.02
C VAL A 6 1.51 8.92 -4.01
N ARG A 7 1.21 10.23 -3.89
CA ARG A 7 0.33 10.97 -4.79
C ARG A 7 1.11 11.49 -5.99
N THR A 8 1.58 10.55 -6.81
CA THR A 8 2.20 10.88 -8.09
C THR A 8 1.21 10.62 -9.23
N PRO A 9 1.35 11.30 -10.39
CA PRO A 9 0.50 11.08 -11.56
C PRO A 9 0.44 9.60 -11.98
N TRP A 10 1.47 8.83 -11.64
CA TRP A 10 1.56 7.40 -11.85
C TRP A 10 0.44 6.60 -11.18
N PHE A 11 -0.02 7.04 -10.00
CA PHE A 11 -1.07 6.38 -9.23
C PHE A 11 -2.47 6.93 -9.51
N ARG A 12 -2.68 7.84 -10.48
CA ARG A 12 -4.03 8.28 -10.89
C ARG A 12 -4.96 7.12 -11.29
N PRO A 13 -4.52 6.11 -12.05
CA PRO A 13 -5.37 4.99 -12.40
C PRO A 13 -5.66 4.11 -11.19
N MET A 14 -6.94 3.91 -10.84
CA MET A 14 -7.35 3.10 -9.69
C MET A 14 -6.80 1.67 -9.72
N TRP A 15 -6.65 1.07 -10.91
CA TRP A 15 -6.11 -0.28 -11.04
C TRP A 15 -4.67 -0.41 -10.53
N ARG A 16 -3.84 0.63 -10.68
CA ARG A 16 -2.46 0.64 -10.17
C ARG A 16 -2.42 0.67 -8.65
N ARG A 17 -3.34 1.42 -8.04
CA ARG A 17 -3.48 1.48 -6.58
C ARG A 17 -3.88 0.13 -6.00
N ILE A 18 -4.87 -0.51 -6.63
CA ILE A 18 -5.36 -1.83 -6.22
C ILE A 18 -4.27 -2.89 -6.41
N LEU A 19 -3.51 -2.86 -7.52
CA LEU A 19 -2.39 -3.79 -7.70
C LEU A 19 -1.32 -3.62 -6.64
N VAL A 20 -0.85 -2.40 -6.38
CA VAL A 20 0.24 -2.18 -5.42
C VAL A 20 -0.20 -2.50 -3.99
N PHE A 21 -1.42 -2.08 -3.61
CA PHE A 21 -2.01 -2.47 -2.33
C PHE A 21 -2.19 -3.99 -2.22
N GLY A 22 -2.72 -4.64 -3.26
CA GLY A 22 -2.97 -6.08 -3.27
C GLY A 22 -1.68 -6.90 -3.17
N VAL A 23 -0.61 -6.48 -3.87
CA VAL A 23 0.70 -7.13 -3.80
C VAL A 23 1.29 -6.99 -2.40
N THR A 24 1.26 -5.80 -1.79
CA THR A 24 1.82 -5.59 -0.44
C THR A 24 1.00 -6.28 0.65
N ALA A 25 -0.32 -6.24 0.57
CA ALA A 25 -1.21 -6.95 1.50
C ALA A 25 -1.09 -8.47 1.35
N GLY A 26 -1.02 -8.98 0.11
CA GLY A 26 -0.81 -10.39 -0.18
C GLY A 26 0.53 -10.89 0.33
N TRP A 27 1.60 -10.10 0.16
CA TRP A 27 2.92 -10.44 0.68
C TRP A 27 2.96 -10.46 2.21
N SER A 28 2.30 -9.50 2.87
CA SER A 28 2.14 -9.51 4.32
C SER A 28 1.47 -10.80 4.83
N GLY A 29 0.39 -11.23 4.18
CA GLY A 29 -0.28 -12.50 4.52
C GLY A 29 0.59 -13.73 4.26
N PHE A 30 1.38 -13.72 3.18
CA PHE A 30 2.33 -14.79 2.86
C PHE A 30 3.46 -14.89 3.89
N GLU A 31 4.04 -13.77 4.32
CA GLU A 31 5.06 -13.74 5.37
C GLU A 31 4.50 -14.19 6.72
N LEU A 32 3.25 -13.82 7.03
CA LEU A 32 2.56 -14.29 8.23
C LEU A 32 2.36 -15.81 8.21
N ALA A 33 2.01 -16.38 7.06
CA ALA A 33 1.86 -17.82 6.87
C ALA A 33 3.20 -18.58 6.99
N ASN A 34 4.31 -17.94 6.63
CA ASN A 34 5.67 -18.51 6.79
C ASN A 34 6.25 -18.29 8.20
N GLY A 35 5.49 -17.72 9.13
CA GLY A 35 5.93 -17.49 10.52
C GLY A 35 6.84 -16.28 10.71
N ASN A 36 6.99 -15.44 9.68
CA ASN A 36 7.91 -14.31 9.70
C ASN A 36 7.21 -13.02 10.17
N ALA A 37 6.88 -12.98 11.46
CA ALA A 37 6.05 -11.92 12.05
C ALA A 37 6.61 -10.49 11.85
N GLY A 38 7.94 -10.32 11.86
CA GLY A 38 8.55 -9.00 11.67
C GLY A 38 8.28 -8.43 10.27
N TRP A 39 8.48 -9.25 9.24
CA TRP A 39 8.22 -8.86 7.86
C TRP A 39 6.72 -8.74 7.57
N ALA A 40 5.90 -9.64 8.12
CA ALA A 40 4.45 -9.54 8.04
C ALA A 40 3.94 -8.20 8.58
N LEU A 41 4.46 -7.75 9.73
CA LEU A 41 4.10 -6.47 10.34
C LEU A 41 4.56 -5.28 9.50
N LEU A 42 5.78 -5.33 8.94
CA LEU A 42 6.32 -4.26 8.12
C LEU A 42 5.54 -4.08 6.81
N PHE A 43 5.29 -5.17 6.09
CA PHE A 43 4.45 -5.14 4.87
C PHE A 43 2.99 -4.84 5.19
N GLY A 44 2.49 -5.31 6.33
CA GLY A 44 1.12 -5.01 6.79
C GLY A 44 0.92 -3.52 7.08
N ALA A 45 1.87 -2.91 7.79
CA ALA A 45 1.87 -1.46 8.04
C ALA A 45 1.98 -0.66 6.74
N ALA A 46 2.82 -1.09 5.79
CA ALA A 46 2.92 -0.47 4.48
C ALA A 46 1.60 -0.60 3.68
N ALA A 47 0.97 -1.77 3.69
CA ALA A 47 -0.32 -1.99 3.05
C ALA A 47 -1.43 -1.11 3.65
N ALA A 48 -1.46 -0.98 4.99
CA ALA A 48 -2.39 -0.10 5.69
C ALA A 48 -2.17 1.38 5.32
N TRP A 49 -0.91 1.82 5.22
CA TRP A 49 -0.58 3.17 4.76
C TRP A 49 -1.02 3.43 3.31
N LEU A 50 -0.76 2.47 2.41
CA LEU A 50 -1.21 2.55 1.02
C LEU A 50 -2.74 2.59 0.94
N ALA A 51 -3.44 1.79 1.75
CA ALA A 51 -4.90 1.83 1.81
C ALA A 51 -5.42 3.20 2.24
N TYR A 52 -4.81 3.79 3.27
CA TYR A 52 -5.16 5.12 3.76
C TYR A 52 -4.94 6.19 2.68
N GLN A 53 -3.79 6.19 2.01
CA GLN A 53 -3.49 7.19 0.98
C GLN A 53 -4.34 7.02 -0.29
N PHE A 54 -4.60 5.78 -0.71
CA PHE A 54 -5.26 5.50 -1.99
C PHE A 54 -6.79 5.50 -1.93
N PHE A 55 -7.37 5.19 -0.76
CA PHE A 55 -8.83 5.03 -0.61
C PHE A 55 -9.46 5.99 0.41
N VAL A 56 -8.72 6.48 1.41
CA VAL A 56 -9.27 7.37 2.45
C VAL A 56 -8.97 8.83 2.19
N VAL A 57 -7.70 9.16 1.96
CA VAL A 57 -7.23 10.55 1.75
C VAL A 57 -7.27 10.95 0.27
N PHE A 58 -7.69 10.05 -0.61
CA PHE A 58 -7.69 10.32 -2.05
C PHE A 58 -8.61 11.49 -2.41
N ASP A 59 -8.03 12.53 -3.00
CA ASP A 59 -8.75 13.64 -3.62
C ASP A 59 -8.81 13.43 -5.15
N ARG A 60 -9.97 13.70 -5.76
CA ARG A 60 -10.14 13.62 -7.22
C ARG A 60 -9.30 14.66 -7.96
N ALA A 61 -8.82 15.71 -7.27
CA ALA A 61 -7.97 16.73 -7.83
C ALA A 61 -6.49 16.30 -8.05
N ASP A 62 -6.05 15.17 -7.47
CA ASP A 62 -4.68 14.62 -7.56
C ASP A 62 -4.42 13.84 -8.87
#